data_AF-Q87GD8-F1
#
_entry.id   AF-Q87GD8-F1
#
_cell.length_a   1.000
_cell.length_b   1.000
_cell.length_c   1.000
_cell.angle_alpha   90.00
_cell.angle_beta   90.00
_cell.angle_gamma   90.00
#
_symmetry.space_group_name_H-M   'P 1'
#
loop_
_entity.id
_entity.type
_entity.pdbx_description
1 polymer ?
#
loop_
_entity_poly.entity_id
_entity_poly.type
_entity_poly.pdbx_seq_one_letter_code
_entity_poly.pdbx_strand_id
1 'polypeptide(L)'
;MCELNILHESLYQFCPELHLKRLNSLMLACRALLDSKTLTLTKLGRNLPCQARTKHNIKRMDRLLGNHHLHQERLARLPLAR
;
A
#
# COMPACT_ATOMS: atom_id res chain seq x y z
N MET A 1 3.89 14.80 -5.73
CA MET A 1 4.12 14.12 -4.43
C MET A 1 3.19 14.62 -3.34
N CYS A 2 2.72 15.88 -3.37
CA CYS A 2 1.66 16.35 -2.47
C CYS A 2 0.44 15.41 -2.47
N GLU A 3 0.11 14.79 -3.61
CA GLU A 3 -1.02 13.85 -3.71
C GLU A 3 -0.89 12.64 -2.79
N LEU A 4 0.33 12.13 -2.58
CA LEU A 4 0.56 11.02 -1.64
C LEU A 4 0.40 11.45 -0.18
N ASN A 5 0.78 12.69 0.14
CA ASN A 5 0.60 13.23 1.49
C ASN A 5 -0.89 13.44 1.78
N ILE A 6 -1.64 14.02 0.84
CA ILE A 6 -3.10 14.19 0.97
C ILE A 6 -3.77 12.83 1.15
N LEU A 7 -3.39 11.82 0.35
CA LEU A 7 -3.92 10.47 0.47
C LEU A 7 -3.57 9.82 1.81
N HIS A 8 -2.32 9.95 2.25
CA HIS A 8 -1.86 9.42 3.53
C HIS A 8 -2.63 10.03 4.69
N GLU A 9 -2.70 11.36 4.78
CA GLU A 9 -3.43 12.07 5.84
C GLU A 9 -4.93 11.73 5.83
N SER A 10 -5.54 11.66 4.64
CA SER A 10 -6.95 11.26 4.52
C SER A 10 -7.19 9.85 5.04
N LEU A 11 -6.35 8.89 4.66
CA LEU A 11 -6.48 7.51 5.15
C LEU A 11 -6.19 7.42 6.64
N TYR A 12 -5.21 8.16 7.14
CA TYR A 12 -4.89 8.21 8.56
C TYR A 12 -6.05 8.76 9.40
N GLN A 13 -6.69 9.84 8.94
CA GLN A 13 -7.80 10.47 9.64
C GLN A 13 -9.09 9.65 9.56
N PHE A 14 -9.40 9.08 8.38
CA PHE A 14 -10.70 8.44 8.15
C PHE A 14 -10.69 6.91 8.33
N CYS A 15 -9.54 6.28 8.53
CA CYS A 15 -9.41 4.84 8.79
C CYS A 15 -8.56 4.60 10.06
N PRO A 16 -9.06 4.93 11.26
CA PRO A 16 -8.31 4.76 12.51
C PRO A 16 -7.94 3.30 12.82
N GLU A 17 -8.66 2.34 12.24
CA GLU A 17 -8.41 0.90 12.36
C GLU A 17 -7.21 0.46 11.50
N LEU A 18 -6.81 1.26 10.51
CA LEU A 18 -5.70 0.95 9.63
C LEU A 18 -4.37 1.15 10.36
N HIS A 19 -3.66 0.05 10.57
CA HIS A 19 -2.37 0.11 11.25
C HIS A 19 -1.32 0.91 10.45
N LEU A 20 -0.60 1.80 11.13
CA LEU A 20 0.35 2.74 10.51
C LEU A 20 1.40 2.07 9.60
N LYS A 21 2.00 0.94 10.02
CA LYS A 21 2.95 0.19 9.16
C LYS A 21 2.33 -0.31 7.85
N ARG A 22 1.04 -0.66 7.85
CA ARG A 22 0.31 -1.10 6.65
C ARG A 22 0.00 0.10 5.75
N LEU A 23 -0.45 1.22 6.34
CA LEU A 23 -0.62 2.49 5.62
C LEU A 23 0.68 2.93 4.92
N ASN A 24 1.80 2.94 5.63
CA ASN A 24 3.10 3.32 5.06
C ASN A 24 3.53 2.38 3.92
N SER A 25 3.24 1.08 4.04
CA SER A 25 3.52 0.11 2.97
C SER A 25 2.61 0.31 1.75
N LEU A 26 1.35 0.69 1.96
CA LEU A 26 0.41 1.06 0.90
C LEU A 26 0.88 2.32 0.18
N MET A 27 1.31 3.37 0.91
CA MET A 27 1.82 4.60 0.28
C MET A 27 3.08 4.35 -0.56
N LEU A 28 3.96 3.44 -0.14
CA LEU A 28 5.10 3.03 -0.95
C LEU A 28 4.68 2.34 -2.25
N ALA A 29 3.62 1.52 -2.22
CA ALA A 29 3.07 0.91 -3.43
C ALA A 29 2.41 1.97 -4.33
N CYS A 30 1.66 2.92 -3.78
CA CYS A 30 1.10 4.06 -4.52
C CYS A 30 2.19 4.89 -5.18
N ARG A 31 3.30 5.16 -4.47
CA ARG A 31 4.47 5.84 -5.04
C ARG A 31 5.03 5.10 -6.25
N ALA A 32 5.31 3.80 -6.10
CA ALA A 32 5.82 2.98 -7.19
C ALA A 32 4.83 2.88 -8.37
N LEU A 33 3.53 2.91 -8.10
CA LEU A 33 2.49 2.95 -9.13
C LEU A 33 2.52 4.27 -9.90
N LEU A 34 2.59 5.42 -9.21
CA LEU A 34 2.64 6.73 -9.86
C LEU A 34 3.90 6.88 -10.72
N ASP A 35 5.05 6.41 -10.23
CA ASP A 35 6.31 6.47 -10.95
C ASP A 35 6.30 5.54 -12.18
N SER A 36 5.69 4.36 -12.07
CA SER A 36 5.71 3.34 -13.13
C SER A 36 4.54 3.37 -14.10
N LYS A 37 3.43 4.03 -13.73
CA LYS A 37 2.15 4.05 -14.44
C LYS A 37 1.60 2.67 -14.80
N THR A 38 1.99 1.63 -14.05
CA THR A 38 1.63 0.23 -14.37
C THR A 38 1.36 -0.56 -13.10
N LEU A 39 0.13 -1.07 -12.99
CA LEU A 39 -0.33 -1.83 -11.83
C LEU A 39 -0.09 -3.34 -12.02
N THR A 40 1.18 -3.76 -12.01
CA THR A 40 1.52 -5.19 -11.94
C THR A 40 2.47 -5.44 -10.79
N LEU A 41 2.33 -6.60 -10.13
CA LEU A 41 3.15 -7.00 -8.98
C LEU A 41 4.64 -6.75 -9.21
N THR A 42 5.14 -7.21 -10.36
CA THR A 42 6.55 -7.11 -10.73
C THR A 42 6.97 -5.67 -11.03
N LYS A 43 6.13 -4.88 -11.69
CA LYS A 43 6.46 -3.50 -12.05
C LYS A 43 6.41 -2.58 -10.82
N LEU A 44 5.49 -2.82 -9.88
CA LEU A 44 5.51 -2.18 -8.56
C LEU A 44 6.81 -2.52 -7.82
N GLY A 45 7.15 -3.80 -7.70
CA GLY A 45 8.36 -4.25 -6.99
C GLY A 45 9.66 -3.71 -7.60
N ARG A 46 9.74 -3.58 -8.93
CA ARG A 46 10.92 -3.01 -9.61
C ARG A 46 11.07 -1.51 -9.42
N ASN A 47 9.97 -0.78 -9.26
CA ASN A 47 9.96 0.68 -9.10
C ASN A 47 9.84 1.12 -7.63
N LEU A 48 10.02 0.20 -6.67
CA LEU A 48 10.08 0.57 -5.27
C LEU A 48 11.35 1.40 -4.99
N PRO A 49 11.26 2.54 -4.30
CA PRO A 49 12.42 3.39 -3.97
C PRO A 49 13.24 2.83 -2.80
N CYS A 50 13.53 1.52 -2.81
CA CYS A 50 14.24 0.82 -1.75
C CYS A 50 15.50 0.15 -2.29
N GLN A 51 16.62 0.26 -1.56
CA GLN A 51 17.92 -0.30 -1.92
C GLN A 51 17.98 -1.84 -1.88
N ALA A 52 16.94 -2.52 -1.40
CA ALA A 52 16.88 -3.98 -1.39
C ALA A 52 16.88 -4.55 -2.82
N ARG A 53 17.40 -5.78 -2.97
CA ARG A 53 17.43 -6.46 -4.28
C ARG A 53 16.01 -6.56 -4.85
N THR A 54 15.87 -6.43 -6.17
CA THR A 54 14.58 -6.45 -6.88
C THR A 54 13.67 -7.61 -6.46
N LYS A 55 14.22 -8.83 -6.26
CA LYS A 55 13.44 -9.99 -5.79
C LYS A 55 12.76 -9.75 -4.44
N HIS A 56 13.41 -9.02 -3.52
CA HIS A 56 12.87 -8.72 -2.20
C HIS A 56 11.80 -7.62 -2.28
N ASN A 57 11.96 -6.64 -3.16
CA ASN A 57 10.93 -5.63 -3.39
C ASN A 57 9.67 -6.23 -4.04
N ILE A 58 9.82 -7.17 -4.98
CA ILE A 58 8.69 -7.93 -5.53
C ILE A 58 7.99 -8.74 -4.44
N LYS A 59 8.76 -9.49 -3.61
CA LYS A 59 8.20 -10.21 -2.45
C LYS A 59 7.50 -9.28 -1.45
N ARG A 60 7.98 -8.03 -1.31
CA ARG A 60 7.34 -7.04 -0.44
C ARG A 60 5.97 -6.63 -0.97
N MET A 61 5.85 -6.39 -2.28
CA MET A 61 4.55 -6.10 -2.91
C MET A 61 3.62 -7.31 -2.85
N ASP A 62 4.15 -8.51 -3.07
CA ASP A 62 3.39 -9.76 -2.97
C ASP A 62 2.77 -9.93 -1.57
N ARG A 63 3.58 -9.78 -0.53
CA ARG A 63 3.11 -9.81 0.87
C ARG A 63 2.13 -8.69 1.21
N LEU A 64 2.27 -7.51 0.59
CA LEU A 64 1.33 -6.40 0.80
C LEU A 64 -0.04 -6.74 0.20
N LEU A 65 -0.06 -7.24 -1.04
CA LEU A 65 -1.30 -7.64 -1.73
C LEU A 65 -1.95 -8.86 -1.07
N GLY A 66 -1.15 -9.77 -0.51
CA GLY A 66 -1.61 -10.92 0.28
C GLY A 66 -1.82 -10.63 1.77
N ASN A 67 -1.81 -9.37 2.22
CA ASN A 67 -1.91 -9.06 3.64
C ASN A 67 -3.35 -9.18 4.16
N HIS A 68 -3.67 -10.30 4.81
CA HIS A 68 -5.00 -10.58 5.36
C HIS A 68 -5.48 -9.51 6.35
N HIS A 69 -4.60 -8.95 7.19
CA HIS A 69 -4.98 -7.90 8.13
C HIS A 69 -5.38 -6.61 7.40
N LEU A 70 -4.66 -6.24 6.33
CA LEU A 70 -5.03 -5.09 5.51
C LEU A 70 -6.42 -5.28 4.86
N HIS A 71 -6.72 -6.51 4.40
CA HIS A 71 -8.02 -6.83 3.84
C HIS A 71 -9.14 -6.79 4.88
N GLN A 72 -8.88 -7.21 6.11
CA GLN A 72 -9.83 -7.12 7.23
C GLN A 72 -10.11 -5.66 7.61
N GLU A 73 -9.09 -4.82 7.72
CA GLU A 73 -9.23 -3.38 8.00
C GLU A 73 -10.06 -2.67 6.93
N ARG A 74 -9.88 -3.04 5.66
CA ARG A 74 -10.71 -2.53 4.55
C ARG A 74 -12.20 -2.83 4.76
N LEU A 75 -12.52 -4.02 5.25
CA LEU A 75 -13.91 -4.45 5.47
C LEU A 75 -14.51 -3.83 6.74
N ALA A 76 -13.70 -3.53 7.76
CA ALA A 76 -14.16 -2.93 9.01
C ALA A 76 -14.93 -1.60 8.80
N ARG A 77 -14.64 -0.89 7.71
CA ARG A 77 -15.30 0.38 7.35
C ARG A 77 -16.56 0.22 6.49
N LEU A 78 -16.84 -0.96 5.93
CA LEU A 78 -18.04 -1.19 5.12
C LEU A 78 -19.21 -1.57 6.05
N PRO A 79 -20.32 -0.79 6.09
CA PRO A 79 -21.47 -1.06 6.95
C PRO A 79 -22.26 -2.34 6.59
N LEU A 80 -21.80 -3.12 5.60
CA LEU A 80 -22.46 -4.33 5.09
C LEU A 80 -21.74 -5.63 5.46
N ALA A 81 -20.70 -5.58 6.29
CA ALA A 81 -19.89 -6.75 6.66
C ALA A 81 -20.01 -7.17 8.14
N ARG A 82 -21.15 -6.87 8.78
CA ARG A 82 -21.56 -7.42 10.08
C ARG A 82 -22.85 -8.20 9.94
#